data_AF-A0A7S1RJB5-F1
#
_entry.id   AF-A0A7S1RJB5-F1
#
_cell.length_a   1.000
_cell.length_b   1.000
_cell.length_c   1.000
_cell.angle_alpha   90.00
_cell.angle_beta   90.00
_cell.angle_gamma   90.00
#
_symmetry.space_group_name_H-M   'P 1'
#
loop_
_entity.id
_entity.type
_entity.pdbx_description
1 polymer ?
#
loop_
_entity_poly.entity_id
_entity_poly.type
_entity_poly.pdbx_seq_one_letter_code
_entity_poly.pdbx_strand_id
1 'polypeptide(L)'
;GDLGGGSMPVLSAPVLDEADERDEEDDDEEPAAGEEAPEEALPWEAPVVPGWIIRKRIHVPPAEPYWANDDFTPLMPDPGEDAETVMPYPSFHRCVDEFYVQLEEHKAQEQKAQHAQSVYAKVERIRVDQGRRVEQLEAEQVASERMAEVIEANVELVERALAMLNTMVASQFDWGELWREVKRQQRLGHPIAQHIHAMELAKNEVTLLLSRQPDDDEVEAEADEPMQVVPLDLGLSARANV
;
A
#
# COMPACT_ATOMS: atom_id res chain seq x y z
N GLY A 1 14.79 10.05 33.30
CA GLY A 1 15.78 9.77 32.25
C GLY A 1 15.55 8.37 31.78
N ASP A 2 15.17 8.21 30.51
CA ASP A 2 15.46 7.03 29.70
C ASP A 2 15.00 7.34 28.25
N LEU A 3 15.92 7.24 27.29
CA LEU A 3 15.65 7.30 25.85
C LEU A 3 16.51 6.21 25.20
N GLY A 4 15.95 5.01 25.07
CA GLY A 4 16.57 3.88 24.39
C GLY A 4 16.18 3.83 22.91
N GLY A 5 17.04 4.38 22.05
CA GLY A 5 17.03 4.12 20.60
C GLY A 5 17.87 2.88 20.29
N GLY A 6 17.25 1.82 19.78
CA GLY A 6 17.93 0.60 19.33
C GLY A 6 18.46 0.76 17.90
N SER A 7 19.79 0.81 17.78
CA SER A 7 20.56 0.88 16.53
C SER A 7 20.88 -0.53 15.99
N MET A 8 20.85 -0.67 14.66
CA MET A 8 21.16 -1.88 13.89
C MET A 8 22.65 -2.29 14.04
N PRO A 9 22.97 -3.59 14.05
CA PRO A 9 24.36 -4.05 14.00
C PRO A 9 24.87 -4.18 12.55
N VAL A 10 26.00 -3.51 12.28
CA VAL A 10 26.88 -3.69 11.11
C VAL A 10 27.82 -4.86 11.39
N LEU A 11 27.82 -5.88 10.53
CA LEU A 11 28.77 -7.00 10.63
C LEU A 11 30.11 -6.59 9.99
N SER A 12 31.14 -6.57 10.83
CA SER A 12 32.56 -6.37 10.48
C SER A 12 33.16 -7.61 9.82
N ALA A 13 34.03 -7.40 8.84
CA ALA A 13 34.88 -8.41 8.24
C ALA A 13 35.91 -8.97 9.24
N PRO A 14 36.31 -10.24 9.17
CA PRO A 14 37.37 -10.77 10.00
C PRO A 14 38.76 -10.48 9.42
N VAL A 15 39.65 -10.18 10.35
CA VAL A 15 41.08 -9.84 10.23
C VAL A 15 41.89 -11.12 9.97
N LEU A 16 42.90 -11.00 9.10
CA LEU A 16 43.95 -11.99 8.87
C LEU A 16 44.92 -11.99 10.06
N ASP A 17 45.22 -13.16 10.61
CA ASP A 17 46.31 -13.32 11.59
C ASP A 17 47.26 -14.41 11.08
N GLU A 18 48.55 -14.11 11.20
CA GLU A 18 49.69 -14.84 10.62
C GLU A 18 50.18 -15.97 11.53
N ALA A 19 50.67 -17.03 10.88
CA ALA A 19 51.78 -17.92 11.25
C ALA A 19 51.81 -18.59 12.65
N ASP A 20 51.65 -19.92 12.66
CA ASP A 20 52.38 -20.82 13.56
C ASP A 20 53.12 -21.84 12.69
N GLU A 21 54.46 -21.71 12.68
CA GLU A 21 55.40 -22.63 12.05
C GLU A 21 55.52 -23.88 12.93
N ARG A 22 55.19 -25.05 12.38
CA ARG A 22 55.65 -26.33 12.94
C ARG A 22 56.22 -27.20 11.84
N ASP A 23 57.47 -27.58 12.08
CA ASP A 23 58.31 -28.48 11.31
C ASP A 23 57.53 -29.73 10.86
N GLU A 24 57.33 -29.86 9.55
CA GLU A 24 57.01 -31.13 8.91
C GLU A 24 58.33 -31.71 8.40
N GLU A 25 58.79 -32.79 9.06
CA GLU A 25 59.90 -33.60 8.59
C GLU A 25 59.53 -34.21 7.23
N ASP A 26 60.43 -34.02 6.26
CA ASP A 26 60.37 -34.60 4.91
C ASP A 26 60.31 -36.15 4.98
N ASP A 27 59.11 -36.71 4.92
CA ASP A 27 58.89 -38.06 4.38
C ASP A 27 58.48 -37.89 2.90
N ASP A 28 59.49 -37.73 2.04
CA ASP A 28 59.40 -37.94 0.59
C ASP A 28 59.07 -39.43 0.31
N GLU A 29 57.84 -39.84 0.60
CA GLU A 29 57.27 -41.03 -0.03
C GLU A 29 56.43 -40.52 -1.20
N GLU A 30 57.08 -40.41 -2.37
CA GLU A 30 56.39 -40.24 -3.65
C GLU A 30 55.22 -41.23 -3.65
N PRO A 31 53.95 -40.80 -3.84
CA PRO A 31 52.89 -41.75 -4.07
C PRO A 31 53.28 -42.45 -5.37
N ALA A 32 53.77 -43.69 -5.23
CA ALA A 32 54.10 -44.57 -6.33
C ALA A 32 53.00 -44.39 -7.35
N ALA A 33 53.38 -43.91 -8.54
CA ALA A 33 52.49 -43.64 -9.66
C ALA A 33 51.50 -44.79 -9.70
N GLY A 34 50.31 -44.55 -9.16
CA GLY A 34 49.27 -45.54 -9.10
C GLY A 34 49.03 -45.83 -10.56
N GLU A 35 49.40 -47.04 -10.98
CA GLU A 35 49.22 -47.54 -12.34
C GLU A 35 47.93 -46.91 -12.84
N GLU A 36 48.04 -45.99 -13.81
CA GLU A 36 46.88 -45.48 -14.51
C GLU A 36 46.17 -46.73 -14.96
N ALA A 37 45.10 -47.07 -14.24
CA ALA A 37 44.26 -48.21 -14.57
C ALA A 37 43.96 -47.98 -16.04
N PRO A 38 44.29 -48.95 -16.92
CA PRO A 38 44.06 -48.75 -18.34
C PRO A 38 42.64 -48.25 -18.45
N GLU A 39 42.46 -47.10 -19.09
CA GLU A 39 41.15 -46.55 -19.40
C GLU A 39 40.47 -47.65 -20.22
N GLU A 40 39.82 -48.58 -19.52
CA GLU A 40 39.12 -49.71 -20.11
C GLU A 40 37.98 -49.03 -20.82
N ALA A 41 38.21 -48.74 -22.10
CA ALA A 41 37.22 -48.26 -23.03
C ALA A 41 36.00 -49.16 -22.81
N LEU A 42 34.98 -48.58 -22.18
CA LEU A 42 33.80 -49.32 -21.75
C LEU A 42 33.34 -50.18 -22.94
N PRO A 43 33.13 -51.51 -22.78
CA PRO A 43 33.04 -52.44 -23.91
C PRO A 43 31.77 -52.33 -24.77
N TRP A 44 31.12 -51.18 -24.78
CA TRP A 44 29.83 -50.98 -25.42
C TRP A 44 29.70 -49.51 -25.85
N GLU A 45 29.75 -49.25 -27.15
CA GLU A 45 29.01 -48.12 -27.69
C GLU A 45 27.54 -48.35 -27.32
N ALA A 46 27.04 -47.58 -26.35
CA ALA A 46 25.64 -47.58 -25.98
C ALA A 46 24.79 -47.40 -27.24
N PRO A 47 23.82 -48.28 -27.53
CA PRO A 47 22.92 -48.03 -28.64
C PRO A 47 22.25 -46.68 -28.38
N VAL A 48 22.33 -45.77 -29.36
CA VAL A 48 21.67 -44.47 -29.27
C VAL A 48 20.17 -44.71 -29.22
N VAL A 49 19.61 -44.61 -28.01
CA VAL A 49 18.17 -44.77 -27.79
C VAL A 49 17.50 -43.45 -28.17
N PRO A 50 16.55 -43.43 -29.12
CA PRO A 50 15.76 -42.24 -29.41
C PRO A 50 14.89 -41.86 -28.20
N GLY A 51 14.50 -40.58 -28.13
CA GLY A 51 13.61 -40.08 -27.08
C GLY A 51 12.40 -39.39 -27.66
N TRP A 52 11.33 -39.32 -26.88
CA TRP A 52 10.11 -38.62 -27.26
C TRP A 52 9.64 -37.73 -26.12
N ILE A 53 9.28 -36.49 -26.45
CA ILE A 53 8.55 -35.60 -25.55
C ILE A 53 7.05 -35.73 -25.85
N ILE A 54 6.28 -36.00 -24.81
CA ILE A 54 4.82 -36.03 -24.83
C ILE A 54 4.32 -34.62 -24.52
N ARG A 55 3.42 -34.12 -25.34
CA ARG A 55 2.83 -32.79 -25.24
C ARG A 55 1.34 -32.90 -25.01
N LYS A 56 0.83 -31.94 -24.24
CA LYS A 56 -0.59 -31.74 -23.99
C LYS A 56 -1.03 -30.41 -24.57
N ARG A 57 -2.22 -30.41 -25.20
CA ARG A 57 -2.85 -29.17 -25.62
C ARG A 57 -3.47 -28.46 -24.42
N ILE A 58 -2.96 -27.28 -24.09
CA ILE A 58 -3.49 -26.42 -23.04
C ILE A 58 -4.31 -25.30 -23.71
N HIS A 59 -5.52 -25.09 -23.22
CA HIS A 59 -6.36 -23.97 -23.63
C HIS A 59 -6.85 -23.23 -22.39
N VAL A 60 -6.42 -21.97 -22.25
CA VAL A 60 -6.85 -21.06 -21.20
C VAL A 60 -7.44 -19.81 -21.86
N PRO A 61 -8.79 -19.70 -21.98
CA PRO A 61 -9.42 -18.50 -22.54
C PRO A 61 -9.02 -17.25 -21.74
N PRO A 62 -8.73 -16.10 -22.38
CA PRO A 62 -8.94 -15.73 -23.80
C PRO A 62 -7.78 -16.09 -24.75
N ALA A 63 -6.73 -16.77 -24.29
CA ALA A 63 -5.58 -17.09 -25.12
C ALA A 63 -5.86 -18.24 -26.10
N GLU A 64 -5.18 -18.22 -27.25
CA GLU A 64 -5.21 -19.33 -28.22
C GLU A 64 -4.63 -20.61 -27.59
N PRO A 65 -5.14 -21.80 -27.97
CA PRO A 65 -4.61 -23.07 -27.48
C PRO A 65 -3.15 -23.25 -27.89
N TYR A 66 -2.32 -23.74 -26.98
CA TYR A 66 -0.90 -24.01 -27.23
C TYR A 66 -0.50 -25.40 -26.73
N TRP A 67 0.61 -25.93 -27.24
CA TRP A 67 1.17 -27.20 -26.79
C TRP A 67 2.18 -26.98 -25.67
N ALA A 68 1.99 -27.68 -24.55
CA ALA A 68 2.94 -27.71 -23.44
C ALA A 68 3.54 -29.11 -23.30
N ASN A 69 4.81 -29.19 -22.96
CA ASN A 69 5.45 -30.48 -22.65
C ASN A 69 4.90 -31.00 -21.33
N ASP A 70 4.51 -32.27 -21.30
CA ASP A 70 3.91 -32.94 -20.15
C ASP A 70 4.88 -33.97 -19.55
N ASP A 71 5.47 -34.81 -20.40
CA ASP A 71 6.39 -35.88 -19.98
C ASP A 71 7.42 -36.22 -21.09
N PHE A 72 8.41 -37.04 -20.78
CA PHE A 72 9.38 -37.57 -21.74
C PHE A 72 9.63 -39.07 -21.54
N THR A 73 9.84 -39.81 -22.63
CA THR A 73 10.00 -41.27 -22.57
C THR A 73 11.02 -41.78 -23.60
N PRO A 74 11.81 -42.82 -23.26
CA PRO A 74 12.68 -43.53 -24.21
C PRO A 74 11.92 -44.61 -25.00
N LEU A 75 10.63 -44.83 -24.71
CA LEU A 75 9.79 -45.77 -25.43
C LEU A 75 8.89 -45.00 -26.39
N MET A 76 8.69 -45.51 -27.60
CA MET A 76 7.82 -44.88 -28.60
C MET A 76 6.39 -44.78 -28.03
N PRO A 77 5.90 -43.56 -27.76
CA PRO A 77 4.55 -43.38 -27.22
C PRO A 77 3.51 -43.55 -28.34
N ASP A 78 2.27 -43.88 -27.96
CA ASP A 78 1.14 -43.89 -28.89
C ASP A 78 0.76 -42.43 -29.20
N PRO A 79 0.88 -41.96 -30.45
CA PRO A 79 0.58 -40.57 -30.79
C PRO A 79 -0.91 -40.21 -30.68
N GLY A 80 -1.81 -41.19 -30.51
CA GLY A 80 -3.24 -40.94 -30.44
C GLY A 80 -3.78 -40.34 -31.74
N GLU A 81 -4.70 -39.38 -31.65
CA GLU A 81 -5.35 -38.74 -32.82
C GLU A 81 -4.51 -37.60 -33.43
N ASP A 82 -3.69 -36.91 -32.62
CA ASP A 82 -2.94 -35.72 -33.02
C ASP A 82 -1.43 -35.99 -33.06
N ALA A 83 -0.83 -35.90 -34.25
CA ALA A 83 0.62 -36.12 -34.44
C ALA A 83 1.51 -35.12 -33.69
N GLU A 84 0.99 -33.96 -33.31
CA GLU A 84 1.71 -32.93 -32.54
C GLU A 84 1.81 -33.25 -31.03
N THR A 85 1.10 -34.27 -30.56
CA THR A 85 1.16 -34.80 -29.18
C THR A 85 2.53 -35.39 -28.86
N VAL A 86 3.29 -35.80 -29.88
CA VAL A 86 4.55 -36.52 -29.71
C VAL A 86 5.66 -35.85 -30.52
N MET A 87 6.72 -35.42 -29.85
CA MET A 87 7.90 -34.82 -30.48
C MET A 87 9.09 -35.79 -30.41
N PRO A 88 9.58 -36.29 -31.55
CA PRO A 88 10.72 -37.22 -31.58
C PRO A 88 12.07 -36.49 -31.51
N TYR A 89 13.02 -37.11 -30.84
CA TYR A 89 14.40 -36.64 -30.71
C TYR A 89 15.41 -37.75 -31.04
N PRO A 90 16.57 -37.41 -31.66
CA PRO A 90 17.56 -38.40 -32.09
C PRO A 90 18.17 -39.24 -30.97
N SER A 91 18.27 -38.67 -29.76
CA SER A 91 18.76 -39.37 -28.57
C SER A 91 17.92 -39.01 -27.34
N PHE A 92 17.80 -39.94 -26.41
CA PHE A 92 17.07 -39.74 -25.17
C PHE A 92 17.70 -38.67 -24.30
N HIS A 93 19.04 -38.59 -24.23
CA HIS A 93 19.73 -37.51 -23.53
C HIS A 93 19.31 -36.13 -24.06
N ARG A 94 19.28 -35.96 -25.38
CA ARG A 94 18.85 -34.70 -26.01
C ARG A 94 17.37 -34.40 -25.74
N CYS A 95 16.52 -35.43 -25.73
CA CYS A 95 15.11 -35.32 -25.36
C CYS A 95 14.96 -34.72 -23.95
N VAL A 96 15.71 -35.25 -22.98
CA VAL A 96 15.71 -34.78 -21.59
C VAL A 96 16.20 -33.33 -21.48
N ASP A 97 17.32 -33.00 -22.12
CA ASP A 97 17.86 -31.64 -22.11
C ASP A 97 16.85 -30.62 -22.65
N GLU A 98 16.28 -30.90 -23.82
CA GLU A 98 15.29 -30.03 -24.47
C GLU A 98 14.01 -29.89 -23.66
N PHE A 99 13.56 -30.97 -23.00
CA PHE A 99 12.42 -30.94 -22.10
C PHE A 99 12.65 -29.95 -20.94
N TYR A 100 13.78 -30.07 -20.24
CA TYR A 100 14.08 -29.22 -19.10
C TYR A 100 14.37 -27.77 -19.50
N VAL A 101 15.03 -27.54 -20.64
CA VAL A 101 15.22 -26.19 -21.20
C VAL A 101 13.87 -25.49 -21.42
N GLN A 102 12.92 -26.16 -22.07
CA GLN A 102 11.60 -25.60 -22.33
C GLN A 102 10.77 -25.45 -21.04
N LEU A 103 10.90 -26.36 -20.07
CA LEU A 103 10.23 -26.27 -18.78
C LEU A 103 10.72 -25.07 -17.96
N GLU A 104 12.04 -24.85 -17.93
CA GLU A 104 12.64 -23.71 -17.25
C GLU A 104 12.26 -22.40 -17.93
N GLU A 105 12.25 -22.37 -19.27
CA GLU A 105 11.80 -21.20 -20.02
C GLU A 105 10.34 -20.85 -19.68
N HIS A 106 9.43 -21.84 -19.71
CA HIS A 106 8.03 -21.62 -19.37
C HIS A 106 7.86 -21.09 -17.94
N LYS A 107 8.57 -21.68 -16.96
CA LYS A 107 8.56 -21.19 -15.57
C LYS A 107 9.07 -19.74 -15.46
N ALA A 108 10.14 -19.40 -16.16
CA ALA A 108 10.68 -18.05 -16.16
C ALA A 108 9.71 -17.04 -16.80
N GLN A 109 9.03 -17.43 -17.88
CA GLN A 109 8.00 -16.62 -18.52
C GLN A 109 6.81 -16.38 -17.58
N GLU A 110 6.33 -17.43 -16.89
CA GLU A 110 5.24 -17.33 -15.94
C GLU A 110 5.60 -16.40 -14.77
N GLN A 111 6.79 -16.56 -14.18
CA GLN A 111 7.26 -15.68 -13.10
C GLN A 111 7.37 -14.22 -13.54
N LYS A 112 7.88 -13.96 -14.76
CA LYS A 112 7.92 -12.61 -15.33
C LYS A 112 6.52 -12.02 -15.50
N ALA A 113 5.57 -12.81 -16.00
CA ALA A 113 4.19 -12.40 -16.18
C ALA A 113 3.51 -12.09 -14.83
N GLN A 114 3.66 -12.96 -13.83
CA GLN A 114 3.14 -12.75 -12.48
C GLN A 114 3.77 -11.52 -11.82
N HIS A 115 5.08 -11.35 -11.97
CA HIS A 115 5.78 -10.17 -11.45
C HIS A 115 5.22 -8.88 -12.08
N ALA A 116 5.10 -8.84 -13.41
CA ALA A 116 4.52 -7.71 -14.12
C ALA A 116 3.10 -7.39 -13.64
N GLN A 117 2.23 -8.40 -13.55
CA GLN A 117 0.86 -8.24 -13.02
C GLN A 117 0.86 -7.68 -11.60
N SER A 118 1.76 -8.17 -10.72
CA SER A 118 1.86 -7.67 -9.35
C SER A 118 2.31 -6.21 -9.28
N VAL A 119 3.20 -5.79 -10.19
CA VAL A 119 3.65 -4.39 -10.32
C VAL A 119 2.51 -3.51 -10.80
N TYR A 120 1.78 -3.91 -11.85
CA TYR A 120 0.61 -3.18 -12.32
C TYR A 120 -0.48 -3.06 -11.24
N ALA A 121 -0.78 -4.15 -10.52
CA ALA A 121 -1.75 -4.13 -9.43
C ALA A 121 -1.33 -3.23 -8.27
N LYS A 122 -0.02 -3.10 -7.99
CA LYS A 122 0.50 -2.13 -7.01
C LYS A 122 0.30 -0.70 -7.50
N VAL A 123 0.61 -0.41 -8.76
CA VAL A 123 0.42 0.93 -9.35
C VAL A 123 -1.05 1.34 -9.32
N GLU A 124 -1.97 0.45 -9.71
CA GLU A 124 -3.41 0.73 -9.68
C GLU A 124 -3.91 1.00 -8.25
N ARG A 125 -3.48 0.21 -7.25
CA ARG A 125 -3.83 0.49 -5.85
C ARG A 125 -3.34 1.85 -5.39
N ILE A 126 -2.13 2.24 -5.76
CA ILE A 126 -1.58 3.56 -5.41
C ILE A 126 -2.40 4.68 -6.09
N ARG A 127 -2.75 4.52 -7.37
CA ARG A 127 -3.57 5.50 -8.10
C ARG A 127 -4.93 5.69 -7.45
N VAL A 128 -5.61 4.60 -7.10
CA VAL A 128 -6.93 4.65 -6.44
C VAL A 128 -6.83 5.30 -5.06
N ASP A 129 -5.82 4.94 -4.27
CA ASP A 129 -5.60 5.54 -2.95
C ASP A 129 -5.29 7.04 -3.03
N GLN A 130 -4.43 7.45 -3.97
CA GLN A 130 -4.14 8.87 -4.21
C GLN A 130 -5.37 9.62 -4.68
N GLY A 131 -6.15 9.06 -5.62
CA GLY A 131 -7.40 9.66 -6.09
C GLY A 131 -8.39 9.88 -4.95
N ARG A 132 -8.58 8.86 -4.09
CA ARG A 132 -9.43 8.98 -2.90
C ARG A 132 -8.94 10.07 -1.93
N ARG A 133 -7.62 10.15 -1.70
CA ARG A 133 -7.06 11.18 -0.81
C ARG A 133 -7.28 12.58 -1.37
N VAL A 134 -7.12 12.77 -2.68
CA VAL A 134 -7.40 14.05 -3.34
C VAL A 134 -8.87 14.42 -3.18
N GLU A 135 -9.79 13.49 -3.46
CA GLU A 135 -11.23 13.73 -3.32
C GLU A 135 -11.61 14.11 -1.86
N GLN A 136 -11.00 13.45 -0.87
CA GLN A 136 -11.20 13.78 0.54
C GLN A 136 -10.69 15.18 0.88
N LEU A 137 -9.48 15.54 0.42
CA LEU A 137 -8.91 16.86 0.65
C LEU A 137 -9.72 17.97 -0.05
N GLU A 138 -10.21 17.73 -1.26
CA GLU A 138 -11.09 18.66 -1.97
C GLU A 138 -12.42 18.85 -1.22
N ALA A 139 -13.01 17.76 -0.70
CA ALA A 139 -14.21 17.85 0.11
C ALA A 139 -13.99 18.61 1.43
N GLU A 140 -12.86 18.39 2.10
CA GLU A 140 -12.46 19.14 3.31
C GLU A 140 -12.23 20.61 3.00
N GLN A 141 -11.56 20.93 1.88
CA GLN A 141 -11.35 22.30 1.43
C GLN A 141 -12.69 23.00 1.18
N VAL A 142 -13.59 22.40 0.39
CA VAL A 142 -14.91 22.98 0.10
C VAL A 142 -15.74 23.16 1.38
N ALA A 143 -15.65 22.22 2.32
CA ALA A 143 -16.31 22.38 3.62
C ALA A 143 -15.72 23.55 4.43
N SER A 144 -14.40 23.71 4.43
CA SER A 144 -13.71 24.82 5.10
C SER A 144 -14.04 26.17 4.44
N GLU A 145 -14.08 26.23 3.11
CA GLU A 145 -14.44 27.43 2.34
C GLU A 145 -15.88 27.86 2.66
N ARG A 146 -16.83 26.92 2.65
CA ARG A 146 -18.22 27.21 3.05
C ARG A 146 -18.33 27.68 4.49
N MET A 147 -17.55 27.09 5.40
CA MET A 147 -17.53 27.50 6.79
C MET A 147 -16.98 28.92 6.94
N ALA A 148 -15.88 29.23 6.24
CA ALA A 148 -15.27 30.54 6.17
C ALA A 148 -16.27 31.60 5.65
N GLU A 149 -16.93 31.33 4.52
CA GLU A 149 -17.96 32.21 3.94
C GLU A 149 -19.07 32.54 4.96
N VAL A 150 -19.56 31.53 5.68
CA VAL A 150 -20.63 31.72 6.69
C VAL A 150 -20.15 32.53 7.88
N ILE A 151 -18.90 32.35 8.31
CA ILE A 151 -18.30 33.15 9.40
C ILE A 151 -18.11 34.59 8.94
N GLU A 152 -17.60 34.82 7.73
CA GLU A 152 -17.37 36.14 7.14
C GLU A 152 -18.67 36.95 7.00
N ALA A 153 -19.76 36.31 6.60
CA ALA A 153 -21.07 36.94 6.54
C ALA A 153 -21.61 37.33 7.93
N ASN A 154 -21.20 36.63 8.99
CA ASN A 154 -21.75 36.77 10.35
C ASN A 154 -20.73 37.27 11.39
N VAL A 155 -19.65 37.95 10.97
CA VAL A 155 -18.51 38.32 11.85
C VAL A 155 -18.96 39.04 13.13
N GLU A 156 -19.86 40.03 13.02
CA GLU A 156 -20.31 40.79 14.21
C GLU A 156 -21.04 39.92 15.23
N LEU A 157 -21.85 38.98 14.77
CA LEU A 157 -22.62 38.08 15.63
C LEU A 157 -21.68 37.10 16.33
N VAL A 158 -20.72 36.55 15.59
CA VAL A 158 -19.70 35.65 16.11
C VAL A 158 -18.84 36.36 17.17
N GLU A 159 -18.33 37.57 16.89
CA GLU A 159 -17.53 38.33 17.85
C GLU A 159 -18.29 38.61 19.15
N ARG A 160 -19.57 38.98 19.06
CA ARG A 160 -20.40 39.23 20.24
C ARG A 160 -20.66 37.95 21.04
N ALA A 161 -20.88 36.82 20.37
CA ALA A 161 -21.03 35.52 21.02
C ALA A 161 -19.74 35.13 21.77
N LEU A 162 -18.59 35.23 21.09
CA LEU A 162 -17.28 34.94 21.68
C LEU A 162 -16.98 35.86 22.87
N ALA A 163 -17.24 37.17 22.76
CA ALA A 163 -17.05 38.11 23.85
C ALA A 163 -17.94 37.79 25.06
N MET A 164 -19.23 37.51 24.82
CA MET A 164 -20.16 37.11 25.87
C MET A 164 -19.64 35.85 26.59
N LEU A 165 -19.27 34.81 25.86
CA LEU A 165 -18.77 33.56 26.44
C LEU A 165 -17.45 33.76 27.19
N ASN A 166 -16.51 34.53 26.63
CA ASN A 166 -15.25 34.85 27.29
C ASN A 166 -15.45 35.65 28.59
N THR A 167 -16.45 36.54 28.68
CA THR A 167 -16.78 37.22 29.94
C THR A 167 -17.35 36.28 31.00
N MET A 168 -18.09 35.25 30.58
CA MET A 168 -18.61 34.22 31.48
C MET A 168 -17.49 33.31 31.97
N VAL A 169 -16.58 32.91 31.09
CA VAL A 169 -15.38 32.14 31.48
C VAL A 169 -14.51 32.95 32.46
N ALA A 170 -14.29 34.24 32.19
CA ALA A 170 -13.55 35.13 33.08
C ALA A 170 -14.21 35.30 34.47
N SER A 171 -15.52 35.14 34.55
CA SER A 171 -16.29 35.18 35.80
C SER A 171 -16.19 33.89 36.61
N GLN A 172 -15.32 32.94 36.22
CA GLN A 172 -15.05 31.67 36.90
C GLN A 172 -16.27 30.74 37.02
N PHE A 173 -17.18 30.79 36.05
CA PHE A 173 -18.25 29.78 35.98
C PHE A 173 -17.67 28.39 35.71
N ASP A 174 -18.15 27.40 36.44
CA ASP A 174 -17.89 26.01 36.10
C ASP A 174 -18.52 25.68 34.73
N TRP A 175 -17.91 24.77 33.98
CA TRP A 175 -18.37 24.42 32.62
C TRP A 175 -19.84 23.97 32.59
N GLY A 176 -20.28 23.23 33.61
CA GLY A 176 -21.67 22.80 33.74
C GLY A 176 -22.63 23.93 34.15
N GLU A 177 -22.13 24.96 34.82
CA GLU A 177 -22.89 26.17 35.16
C GLU A 177 -23.03 27.12 33.97
N LEU A 178 -21.96 27.29 33.22
CA LEU A 178 -21.93 28.14 32.03
C LEU A 178 -22.98 27.67 31.01
N TRP A 179 -23.04 26.37 30.72
CA TRP A 179 -24.05 25.84 29.81
C TRP A 179 -25.48 26.03 30.31
N ARG A 180 -25.73 25.87 31.62
CA ARG A 180 -27.03 26.14 32.23
C ARG A 180 -27.41 27.62 32.10
N GLU A 181 -26.44 28.52 32.25
CA GLU A 181 -26.65 29.94 32.09
C GLU A 181 -27.00 30.31 30.65
N VAL A 182 -26.25 29.78 29.67
CA VAL A 182 -26.54 29.97 28.24
C VAL A 182 -27.94 29.47 27.91
N LYS A 183 -28.34 28.29 28.41
CA LYS A 183 -29.71 27.77 28.23
C LYS A 183 -30.76 28.66 28.88
N ARG A 184 -30.46 29.29 30.03
CA ARG A 184 -31.37 30.26 30.65
C ARG A 184 -31.53 31.51 29.80
N GLN A 185 -30.43 32.06 29.28
CA GLN A 185 -30.42 33.21 28.36
C GLN A 185 -31.17 32.90 27.06
N GLN A 186 -31.06 31.68 26.54
CA GLN A 186 -31.83 31.21 25.39
C GLN A 186 -33.34 31.22 25.67
N ARG A 187 -33.78 30.74 26.85
CA ARG A 187 -35.20 30.77 27.23
C ARG A 187 -35.75 32.17 27.45
N LEU A 188 -34.88 33.12 27.83
CA LEU A 188 -35.21 34.53 27.94
C LEU A 188 -35.26 35.25 26.58
N GLY A 189 -34.87 34.58 25.50
CA GLY A 189 -34.90 35.15 24.16
C GLY A 189 -33.72 36.04 23.83
N HIS A 190 -32.56 35.85 24.47
CA HIS A 190 -31.37 36.67 24.18
C HIS A 190 -30.91 36.47 22.71
N PRO A 191 -30.78 37.54 21.90
CA PRO A 191 -30.62 37.43 20.46
C PRO A 191 -29.36 36.65 20.06
N ILE A 192 -28.24 36.85 20.77
CA ILE A 192 -26.98 36.16 20.49
C ILE A 192 -26.99 34.73 21.04
N ALA A 193 -27.65 34.49 22.18
CA ALA A 193 -27.57 33.19 22.84
C ALA A 193 -28.36 32.14 22.07
N GLN A 194 -29.39 32.55 21.32
CA GLN A 194 -30.19 31.65 20.47
C GLN A 194 -29.36 30.94 19.40
N HIS A 195 -28.27 31.55 18.93
CA HIS A 195 -27.39 30.95 17.94
C HIS A 195 -26.43 29.91 18.52
N ILE A 196 -26.32 29.79 19.85
CA ILE A 196 -25.41 28.81 20.47
C ILE A 196 -26.05 27.43 20.46
N HIS A 197 -25.55 26.53 19.62
CA HIS A 197 -26.08 25.17 19.49
C HIS A 197 -25.51 24.22 20.54
N ALA A 198 -24.18 24.21 20.67
CA ALA A 198 -23.45 23.32 21.57
C ALA A 198 -22.14 24.00 22.02
N MET A 199 -21.54 23.49 23.09
CA MET A 199 -20.28 23.99 23.63
C MET A 199 -19.44 22.80 24.10
N GLU A 200 -18.22 22.66 23.58
CA GLU A 200 -17.23 21.66 24.03
C GLU A 200 -16.00 22.39 24.60
N LEU A 201 -16.18 22.90 25.82
CA LEU A 201 -15.21 23.77 26.46
C LEU A 201 -13.89 23.06 26.83
N ALA A 202 -13.90 21.72 26.92
CA ALA A 202 -12.69 20.93 27.10
C ALA A 202 -11.71 21.08 25.92
N LYS A 203 -12.22 21.36 24.70
CA LYS A 203 -11.43 21.64 23.50
C LYS A 203 -11.37 23.13 23.16
N ASN A 204 -11.87 23.99 24.06
CA ASN A 204 -12.03 25.43 23.84
C ASN A 204 -12.94 25.76 22.63
N GLU A 205 -13.88 24.88 22.29
CA GLU A 205 -14.72 25.00 21.08
C GLU A 205 -16.18 25.32 21.43
N VAL A 206 -16.81 26.20 20.65
CA VAL A 206 -18.25 26.49 20.66
C VAL A 206 -18.85 26.28 19.28
N THR A 207 -20.02 25.68 19.22
CA THR A 207 -20.73 25.45 17.96
C THR A 207 -21.90 26.42 17.83
N LEU A 208 -21.88 27.25 16.79
CA LEU A 208 -22.94 28.20 16.47
C LEU A 208 -23.80 27.73 15.29
N LEU A 209 -25.07 28.09 15.31
CA LEU A 209 -25.98 27.99 14.18
C LEU A 209 -26.02 29.35 13.47
N LEU A 210 -25.45 29.39 12.27
CA LEU A 210 -25.33 30.59 11.47
C LEU A 210 -26.08 30.39 10.14
N SER A 211 -26.85 31.39 9.74
CA SER A 211 -27.45 31.45 8.41
C SER A 211 -26.56 32.28 7.50
N ARG A 212 -26.47 31.93 6.22
CA ARG A 212 -25.94 32.85 5.22
C ARG A 212 -26.88 34.05 5.16
N GLN A 213 -26.39 35.23 5.54
CA GLN A 213 -27.16 36.45 5.28
C GLN A 213 -27.08 36.71 3.77
N PRO A 214 -28.20 36.95 3.06
CA PRO A 214 -28.13 37.38 1.68
C PRO A 214 -27.37 38.71 1.63
N ASP A 215 -26.45 38.85 0.69
CA ASP A 215 -25.82 40.14 0.40
C ASP A 215 -26.92 41.15 0.01
N ASP A 216 -26.76 42.42 0.37
CA ASP A 216 -27.73 43.49 0.10
C ASP A 216 -28.10 43.63 -1.41
N ASP A 217 -27.32 43.01 -2.30
CA ASP A 217 -27.53 42.98 -3.76
C ASP A 217 -28.30 41.74 -4.27
N GLU A 218 -28.60 40.74 -3.43
CA GLU A 218 -29.30 39.48 -3.79
C GLU A 218 -30.71 39.41 -3.18
N VAL A 219 -31.56 40.39 -3.52
CA VAL A 219 -32.94 40.52 -3.03
C VAL A 219 -33.96 39.48 -3.57
N GLU A 220 -33.50 38.42 -4.26
CA GLU A 220 -34.41 37.43 -4.90
C GLU A 220 -34.11 35.95 -4.61
N ALA A 221 -33.12 35.62 -3.76
CA ALA A 221 -32.86 34.24 -3.36
C ALA A 221 -33.73 33.86 -2.15
N GLU A 222 -34.53 32.80 -2.29
CA GLU A 222 -35.44 32.30 -1.26
C GLU A 222 -34.75 32.11 0.10
N ALA A 223 -35.35 32.69 1.14
CA ALA A 223 -34.85 32.76 2.52
C ALA A 223 -34.83 31.42 3.30
N ASP A 224 -34.65 30.30 2.60
CA ASP A 224 -34.72 28.93 3.14
C ASP A 224 -33.38 28.16 3.01
N GLU A 225 -32.24 28.85 2.99
CA GLU A 225 -30.96 28.15 3.22
C GLU A 225 -30.90 27.62 4.66
N PRO A 226 -30.64 26.31 4.86
CA PRO A 226 -30.60 25.72 6.19
C PRO A 226 -29.44 26.33 7.00
N MET A 227 -29.70 26.67 8.27
CA MET A 227 -28.66 27.14 9.18
C MET A 227 -27.52 26.11 9.27
N GLN A 228 -26.29 26.56 9.06
CA GLN A 228 -25.10 25.73 9.14
C GLN A 228 -24.58 25.68 10.57
N VAL A 229 -24.09 24.50 10.95
CA VAL A 229 -23.50 24.23 12.26
C VAL A 229 -22.00 24.48 12.15
N VAL A 230 -21.52 25.57 12.75
CA VAL A 230 -20.15 26.04 12.62
C VAL A 230 -19.42 25.93 13.97
N PRO A 231 -18.41 25.07 14.10
CA PRO A 231 -17.52 25.05 15.26
C PRO A 231 -16.54 26.23 15.22
N LEU A 232 -16.28 26.82 16.38
CA LEU A 232 -15.42 28.00 16.56
C LEU A 232 -14.56 27.84 17.80
N ASP A 233 -13.30 28.26 17.73
CA ASP A 233 -12.40 28.34 18.86
C ASP A 233 -12.64 29.65 19.65
N LEU A 234 -12.88 29.50 20.95
CA LEU A 234 -13.09 30.61 21.89
C LEU A 234 -11.85 31.48 22.12
N GLY A 235 -10.67 30.93 21.88
CA GLY A 235 -9.38 31.60 22.05
C GLY A 235 -9.01 32.48 20.85
N LEU A 236 -9.73 32.37 19.75
CA LEU A 236 -9.51 33.11 18.52
C LEU A 236 -10.58 34.20 18.35
N SER A 237 -10.28 35.22 17.54
CA SER A 237 -11.29 36.19 17.09
C SER A 237 -12.16 35.58 15.99
N ALA A 238 -13.31 36.20 15.67
CA ALA A 238 -14.18 35.70 14.60
C ALA A 238 -13.43 35.55 13.26
N ARG A 239 -12.60 36.54 12.90
CA ARG A 239 -11.78 36.49 11.68
C ARG A 239 -10.63 35.50 11.72
N ALA A 240 -10.15 35.13 12.92
CA ALA A 240 -9.11 34.12 13.07
C ALA A 240 -9.68 32.69 13.09
N ASN A 241 -11.01 32.55 13.12
CA ASN A 241 -11.73 31.28 12.99
C ASN A 241 -12.15 30.96 11.55
N VAL A 242 -11.91 31.91 10.63
CA VAL A 242 -12.01 31.71 9.16
C VAL A 242 -10.77 30.96 8.71
#